data_AF-A0A9J6GC12-F1
#
_entry.id   AF-A0A9J6GC12-F1
#
_cell.length_a   1.000
_cell.length_b   1.000
_cell.length_c   1.000
_cell.angle_alpha   90.00
_cell.angle_beta   90.00
_cell.angle_gamma   90.00
#
_symmetry.space_group_name_H-M   'P 1'
#
loop_
_entity.id
_entity.type
_entity.pdbx_description
1 polymer ?
#
loop_
_entity_poly.entity_id
_entity_poly.type
_entity_poly.pdbx_seq_one_letter_code
_entity_poly.pdbx_strand_id
1 'polypeptide(L)'
;MTPIRDYGNFDSTEKAFNARLSGTRVLIENAFGDLKNRFRQLHRLDMWTVDNMSKFIISCCVLHNLCIERGDLPENLSRDLSLSLLTTNAQGSGLSLSQQSSSSGSQQDSLLRALASIKRDRLMIKMGLQRQ
;
A
#
# COMPACT_ATOMS: atom_id res chain seq x y z
N MET A 1 -15.71 -9.28 4.50
CA MET A 1 -15.05 -9.90 5.67
C MET A 1 -15.50 -9.14 6.92
N THR A 2 -16.04 -9.83 7.91
CA THR A 2 -16.75 -9.23 9.06
C THR A 2 -15.91 -9.33 10.33
N PRO A 3 -15.76 -8.25 11.13
CA PRO A 3 -15.06 -8.33 12.41
C PRO A 3 -15.73 -9.32 13.36
N ILE A 4 -14.94 -10.00 14.17
CA ILE A 4 -15.44 -10.91 15.21
C ILE A 4 -16.03 -10.05 16.33
N ARG A 5 -17.27 -10.36 16.76
CA ARG A 5 -17.96 -9.63 17.82
C ARG A 5 -17.44 -10.08 19.18
N ASP A 6 -17.11 -9.13 20.04
CA ASP A 6 -16.68 -9.42 21.41
C ASP A 6 -17.89 -9.75 22.30
N TYR A 7 -17.89 -10.94 22.90
CA TYR A 7 -18.90 -11.41 23.86
C TYR A 7 -18.37 -11.47 25.30
N GLY A 8 -17.23 -10.82 25.58
CA GLY A 8 -16.61 -10.76 26.90
C GLY A 8 -15.58 -11.85 27.19
N ASN A 9 -15.34 -12.78 26.26
CA ASN A 9 -14.34 -13.85 26.38
C ASN A 9 -13.43 -13.91 25.14
N PHE A 10 -12.99 -12.74 24.70
CA PHE A 10 -12.32 -12.53 23.43
C PHE A 10 -10.92 -13.17 23.42
N ASP A 11 -10.74 -14.19 22.59
CA ASP A 11 -9.46 -14.88 22.49
C ASP A 11 -8.39 -13.94 21.91
N SER A 12 -7.15 -14.15 22.36
CA SER A 12 -5.97 -13.44 21.85
C SER A 12 -5.86 -13.49 20.32
N THR A 13 -6.27 -14.62 19.71
CA THR A 13 -6.28 -14.80 18.25
C THR A 13 -7.35 -13.93 17.58
N GLU A 14 -8.54 -13.81 18.18
CA GLU A 14 -9.64 -12.99 17.66
C GLU A 14 -9.31 -11.50 17.75
N LYS A 15 -8.63 -11.07 18.82
CA LYS A 15 -8.07 -9.72 18.97
C LYS A 15 -7.07 -9.41 17.86
N ALA A 16 -6.11 -10.31 17.63
CA ALA A 16 -5.09 -10.14 16.60
C ALA A 16 -5.72 -10.09 15.20
N PHE A 17 -6.72 -10.94 14.93
CA PHE A 17 -7.46 -10.93 13.67
C PHE A 17 -8.18 -9.59 13.47
N ASN A 18 -8.94 -9.12 14.45
CA ASN A 18 -9.67 -7.86 14.35
C ASN A 18 -8.72 -6.65 14.21
N ALA A 19 -7.60 -6.64 14.92
CA ALA A 19 -6.58 -5.60 14.81
C ALA A 19 -5.96 -5.57 13.41
N ARG A 20 -5.66 -6.74 12.83
CA ARG A 20 -5.14 -6.82 11.46
C ARG A 20 -6.18 -6.43 10.42
N LEU A 21 -7.43 -6.82 10.62
CA LEU A 21 -8.55 -6.47 9.75
C LEU A 21 -8.80 -4.95 9.78
N SER A 22 -8.84 -4.34 10.96
CA SER A 22 -9.04 -2.89 11.10
C SER A 22 -7.86 -2.11 10.51
N GLY A 23 -6.61 -2.50 10.81
CA GLY A 23 -5.43 -1.88 10.22
C GLY A 23 -5.42 -1.96 8.69
N THR A 24 -5.78 -3.13 8.13
CA THR A 24 -5.88 -3.29 6.67
C THR A 24 -6.97 -2.41 6.08
N ARG A 25 -8.13 -2.28 6.74
CA ARG A 25 -9.22 -1.39 6.29
C ARG A 25 -8.79 0.06 6.28
N VAL A 26 -8.12 0.53 7.32
CA VAL A 26 -7.59 1.91 7.39
C VAL A 26 -6.64 2.18 6.22
N LEU A 27 -5.71 1.26 5.93
CA LEU A 27 -4.80 1.40 4.79
C LEU A 27 -5.53 1.47 3.45
N ILE A 28 -6.56 0.63 3.26
CA ILE A 28 -7.38 0.63 2.05
C ILE A 28 -8.16 1.94 1.92
N GLU A 29 -8.79 2.40 3.00
CA GLU A 29 -9.55 3.65 3.03
C GLU A 29 -8.67 4.85 2.74
N ASN A 30 -7.47 4.92 3.34
CA ASN A 30 -6.47 5.95 3.07
C ASN A 30 -6.06 5.95 1.59
N ALA A 31 -5.71 4.79 1.03
CA ALA A 31 -5.30 4.68 -0.37
C ALA A 31 -6.41 5.13 -1.34
N PHE A 32 -7.67 4.74 -1.09
CA PHE A 32 -8.80 5.22 -1.90
C PHE A 32 -9.10 6.70 -1.67
N GLY A 33 -8.86 7.23 -0.48
CA GLY A 33 -8.92 8.66 -0.19
C GLY A 33 -7.93 9.44 -1.05
N ASP A 34 -6.67 9.02 -1.08
CA ASP A 34 -5.62 9.63 -1.89
C ASP A 34 -5.92 9.54 -3.39
N LEU A 35 -6.40 8.38 -3.85
CA LEU A 35 -6.78 8.18 -5.25
C LEU A 35 -7.89 9.15 -5.67
N LYS A 36 -8.95 9.30 -4.85
CA LYS A 36 -10.07 10.21 -5.11
C LYS A 36 -9.66 11.68 -5.02
N ASN A 37 -8.77 12.03 -4.09
CA ASN A 37 -8.26 13.40 -3.98
C ASN A 37 -7.46 13.79 -5.22
N ARG A 38 -6.63 12.87 -5.74
CA ARG A 38 -5.83 13.05 -6.95
C ARG A 38 -6.68 13.09 -8.22
N PHE A 39 -7.64 12.17 -8.34
CA PHE A 39 -8.54 12.08 -9.50
C PHE A 39 -9.95 12.49 -9.12
N ARG A 40 -10.21 13.80 -9.11
CA ARG A 40 -11.53 14.38 -8.74
C ARG A 40 -12.71 13.79 -9.53
N GLN A 41 -12.47 13.29 -10.75
CA GLN A 41 -13.46 12.59 -11.58
C GLN A 41 -14.02 11.33 -10.90
N LEU A 42 -13.27 10.70 -9.99
CA LEU A 42 -13.74 9.55 -9.21
C LEU A 42 -14.84 9.92 -8.20
N HIS A 43 -15.04 11.21 -7.89
CA HIS A 43 -16.12 11.65 -7.02
C HIS A 43 -17.48 11.66 -7.75
N ARG A 44 -17.48 11.78 -9.09
CA ARG A 44 -18.68 11.74 -9.94
C ARG A 44 -18.37 10.98 -11.22
N LEU A 45 -18.46 9.64 -11.16
CA LEU A 45 -18.33 8.78 -12.32
C LEU A 45 -19.66 8.75 -13.10
N ASP A 46 -19.86 9.75 -13.95
CA ASP A 46 -20.99 9.76 -14.89
C ASP A 46 -20.59 9.02 -16.19
N MET A 47 -20.57 7.69 -16.13
CA MET A 47 -20.30 6.84 -17.30
C MET A 47 -21.50 5.95 -17.62
N TRP A 48 -21.66 5.61 -18.91
CA TRP A 48 -22.82 4.86 -19.41
C TRP A 48 -22.89 3.40 -18.92
N THR A 49 -21.74 2.78 -18.59
CA THR A 49 -21.67 1.37 -18.19
C THR A 49 -20.72 1.15 -17.02
N VAL A 50 -21.02 0.12 -16.22
CA VAL A 50 -20.16 -0.35 -15.12
C VAL A 50 -18.80 -0.83 -15.64
N ASP A 51 -18.75 -1.40 -16.85
CA ASP A 51 -17.49 -1.83 -17.47
C ASP A 51 -16.56 -0.63 -17.75
N ASN A 52 -17.10 0.46 -18.28
CA ASN A 52 -16.33 1.68 -18.53
C ASN A 52 -15.87 2.34 -17.22
N MET A 53 -16.72 2.35 -16.19
CA MET A 53 -16.34 2.81 -14.85
C MET A 53 -15.19 1.98 -14.29
N SER A 54 -15.26 0.66 -14.42
CA SER A 54 -14.24 -0.25 -13.92
C SER A 54 -12.90 -0.03 -14.64
N LYS A 55 -12.91 0.08 -15.97
CA LYS A 55 -11.72 0.40 -16.77
C LYS A 55 -11.11 1.74 -16.39
N PHE A 56 -11.95 2.75 -16.14
CA PHE A 56 -11.50 4.07 -15.70
C PHE A 56 -10.81 4.00 -14.33
N ILE A 57 -11.44 3.34 -13.35
CA ILE A 57 -10.88 3.16 -12.01
C ILE A 57 -9.53 2.43 -12.07
N ILE A 58 -9.43 1.34 -12.84
CA ILE A 58 -8.18 0.59 -13.02
C ILE A 58 -7.10 1.50 -13.64
N SER A 59 -7.45 2.31 -14.64
CA SER A 59 -6.52 3.25 -15.27
C SER A 59 -6.01 4.30 -14.28
N CYS A 60 -6.89 4.83 -13.42
CA CYS A 60 -6.49 5.72 -12.32
C CYS A 60 -5.52 5.02 -11.35
N CYS A 61 -5.75 3.76 -10.98
CA CYS A 61 -4.84 3.00 -10.13
C CYS A 61 -3.46 2.80 -10.78
N VAL A 62 -3.41 2.48 -12.07
CA VAL A 62 -2.15 2.33 -12.82
C VAL A 62 -1.38 3.65 -12.86
N LEU A 63 -2.07 4.75 -13.18
CA LEU A 63 -1.47 6.07 -13.23
C LEU A 63 -0.98 6.53 -11.84
N HIS A 64 -1.75 6.25 -10.80
CA HIS A 64 -1.36 6.53 -9.41
C HIS A 64 -0.05 5.80 -9.04
N ASN A 65 0.05 4.51 -9.37
CA ASN A 65 1.25 3.73 -9.12
C ASN A 65 2.47 4.28 -9.89
N LEU A 66 2.26 4.73 -11.14
CA LEU A 66 3.33 5.35 -11.94
C LEU A 66 3.80 6.67 -11.33
N CYS A 67 2.88 7.47 -10.80
CA CYS A 67 3.22 8.72 -10.10
C CYS A 67 4.05 8.44 -8.84
N ILE A 68 3.66 7.44 -8.04
CA ILE A 68 4.44 7.00 -6.88
C ILE A 68 5.86 6.55 -7.30
N GLU A 69 5.97 5.78 -8.38
CA GLU A 69 7.27 5.31 -8.88
C GLU A 69 8.20 6.47 -9.30
N ARG A 70 7.61 7.56 -9.82
CA ARG A 70 8.32 8.80 -10.20
C ARG A 70 8.59 9.75 -9.01
N GLY A 71 8.23 9.37 -7.78
CA GLY A 71 8.46 10.16 -6.58
C GLY A 71 7.36 11.18 -6.26
N ASP A 72 6.24 11.16 -6.99
CA ASP A 72 5.04 11.96 -6.70
C ASP A 72 4.18 11.18 -5.70
N LEU A 73 4.60 11.22 -4.44
CA LEU A 73 3.95 10.56 -3.32
C LEU A 73 2.82 11.44 -2.77
N PRO A 74 1.61 10.89 -2.60
CA PRO A 74 0.58 11.60 -1.84
C PRO A 74 1.02 11.76 -0.38
N GLU A 75 0.70 12.90 0.25
CA GLU A 75 1.19 13.25 1.58
C GLU A 75 0.87 12.19 2.65
N ASN A 76 -0.29 11.53 2.56
CA ASN A 76 -0.70 10.51 3.51
C ASN A 76 0.15 9.24 3.39
N LEU A 77 0.46 8.80 2.17
CA LEU A 77 1.36 7.67 1.94
C LEU A 77 2.79 7.95 2.42
N SER A 78 3.27 9.19 2.27
CA SER A 78 4.57 9.62 2.81
C SER A 78 4.60 9.53 4.34
N ARG A 79 3.51 9.92 5.02
CA ARG A 79 3.38 9.80 6.49
C ARG A 79 3.28 8.35 6.94
N ASP A 80 2.48 7.52 6.26
CA ASP A 80 2.33 6.10 6.57
C ASP A 80 3.65 5.34 6.39
N LEU A 81 4.42 5.64 5.33
CA LEU A 81 5.75 5.07 5.12
C LEU A 81 6.73 5.50 6.22
N SER A 82 6.68 6.77 6.63
CA SER A 82 7.50 7.31 7.73
C SER A 82 7.16 6.64 9.06
N LEU A 83 5.86 6.45 9.36
CA LEU A 83 5.41 5.75 10.56
C LEU A 83 5.80 4.26 10.54
N SER A 84 5.72 3.62 9.37
CA SER A 84 6.21 2.25 9.19
C SER A 84 7.71 2.15 9.45
N LEU A 85 8.52 3.09 8.97
CA LEU A 85 9.97 3.10 9.23
C LEU A 85 10.27 3.31 10.72
N LEU A 86 9.52 4.18 11.40
CA LEU A 86 9.66 4.42 12.84
C LEU A 86 9.26 3.20 13.70
N THR A 87 8.20 2.48 13.35
CA THR A 87 7.79 1.27 14.08
C THR A 87 8.71 0.08 13.83
N THR A 88 9.32 -0.01 12.63
CA THR A 88 10.32 -1.05 12.33
C THR A 88 11.56 -0.91 13.22
N ASN A 89 11.89 0.31 13.64
CA ASN A 89 12.99 0.59 14.56
C ASN A 89 12.64 0.34 16.04
N ALA A 90 11.37 0.13 16.39
CA ALA A 90 10.92 -0.07 17.77
C ALA A 90 10.87 -1.54 18.22
N GLN A 91 11.14 -2.51 17.33
CA GLN A 91 11.24 -3.94 17.69
C GLN A 91 12.68 -4.48 17.73
N GLY A 92 13.70 -3.61 17.60
CA GLY A 92 15.11 -3.94 17.81
C GLY A 92 15.61 -3.39 19.15
N SER A 93 15.90 -4.27 20.08
CA SER A 93 16.54 -3.97 21.36
C SER A 93 17.92 -3.32 21.19
N GLY A 94 18.13 -2.19 21.84
CA GLY A 94 19.43 -1.80 22.42
C GLY A 94 20.45 -1.08 21.52
N LEU A 95 20.80 0.11 21.98
CA LEU A 95 22.11 0.80 21.87
C LEU A 95 22.33 1.85 20.77
N SER A 96 22.53 3.07 21.29
CA SER A 96 23.34 4.19 20.79
C SER A 96 22.97 4.85 19.46
N LEU A 97 22.31 6.00 19.65
CA LEU A 97 22.40 7.20 18.84
C LEU A 97 23.87 7.51 18.47
N SER A 98 24.21 7.38 17.19
CA SER A 98 25.27 8.18 16.57
C SER A 98 24.77 8.69 15.23
N GLN A 99 24.83 10.01 15.07
CA GLN A 99 24.65 10.69 13.80
C GLN A 99 25.60 10.06 12.77
N GLN A 100 25.05 9.51 11.70
CA GLN A 100 25.70 9.51 10.39
C GLN A 100 24.65 9.43 9.28
N SER A 101 24.63 10.48 8.49
CA SER A 101 23.93 10.67 7.24
C SER A 101 24.31 9.64 6.16
N SER A 102 23.33 9.37 5.28
CA SER A 102 23.48 9.05 3.84
C SER A 102 24.19 7.75 3.42
N SER A 103 23.43 6.66 3.21
CA SER A 103 23.65 5.68 2.09
C SER A 103 22.71 4.45 2.10
N SER A 104 22.07 4.08 3.21
CA SER A 104 21.45 2.74 3.35
C SER A 104 20.00 2.62 2.88
N GLY A 105 19.22 3.71 2.89
CA GLY A 105 17.81 3.70 2.47
C GLY A 105 17.62 3.42 0.97
N SER A 106 18.59 3.83 0.14
CA SER A 106 18.53 3.62 -1.31
C SER A 106 18.68 2.14 -1.71
N GLN A 107 19.46 1.35 -0.96
CA GLN A 107 19.67 -0.07 -1.24
C GLN A 107 18.42 -0.89 -0.91
N GLN A 108 17.77 -0.59 0.21
CA GLN A 108 16.55 -1.29 0.64
C GLN A 108 15.37 -0.99 -0.29
N ASP A 109 15.23 0.27 -0.71
CA ASP A 109 14.23 0.67 -1.71
C ASP A 109 14.49 0.09 -3.10
N SER A 110 15.77 -0.08 -3.47
CA SER A 110 16.15 -0.72 -4.73
C SER A 110 15.83 -2.21 -4.71
N LEU A 111 16.05 -2.88 -3.57
CA LEU A 111 15.70 -4.29 -3.38
C LEU A 111 14.19 -4.52 -3.40
N LEU A 112 13.40 -3.65 -2.76
CA LEU A 112 11.94 -3.73 -2.79
C LEU A 112 11.40 -3.52 -4.22
N ARG A 113 11.96 -2.59 -4.99
CA ARG A 113 11.64 -2.40 -6.41
C ARG A 113 12.02 -3.61 -7.27
N ALA A 114 13.20 -4.19 -7.04
CA ALA A 114 13.64 -5.40 -7.74
C ALA A 114 12.72 -6.59 -7.43
N LEU A 115 12.33 -6.79 -6.17
CA LEU A 115 11.37 -7.82 -5.77
C LEU A 115 9.99 -7.62 -6.40
N ALA A 116 9.52 -6.38 -6.49
CA ALA A 116 8.26 -6.06 -7.17
C ALA A 116 8.33 -6.33 -8.69
N SER A 117 9.48 -6.10 -9.33
CA SER A 117 9.74 -6.47 -10.73
C SER A 117 9.73 -7.99 -10.91
N ILE A 118 10.45 -8.74 -10.08
CA ILE A 118 10.53 -10.21 -10.16
C ILE A 118 9.16 -10.85 -9.95
N LYS A 119 8.37 -10.34 -9.00
CA LYS A 119 7.02 -10.83 -8.74
C LYS A 119 6.08 -10.57 -9.91
N ARG A 120 6.19 -9.40 -10.55
CA ARG A 120 5.46 -9.09 -11.79
C ARG A 120 5.87 -10.01 -12.93
N ASP A 121 7.16 -10.23 -13.15
CA ASP A 121 7.65 -11.08 -14.24
C ASP A 121 7.23 -12.54 -14.03
N ARG A 122 7.26 -13.06 -12.79
CA ARG A 122 6.67 -14.38 -12.48
C ARG A 122 5.17 -14.46 -12.75
N LEU A 123 4.43 -13.40 -12.47
CA LEU A 123 2.99 -13.33 -12.75
C LEU A 123 2.74 -13.37 -14.26
N MET A 124 3.51 -12.61 -15.04
CA MET A 124 3.44 -12.58 -16.50
C MET A 124 3.71 -13.96 -17.12
N ILE A 125 4.74 -14.66 -16.63
CA ILE A 125 5.05 -16.04 -17.04
C ILE A 125 3.89 -16.99 -16.68
N LYS A 126 3.34 -16.89 -15.47
CA LYS A 126 2.21 -17.72 -15.03
C LYS A 126 0.93 -17.47 -15.85
N MET A 127 0.77 -16.27 -16.40
CA MET A 127 -0.37 -15.88 -17.24
C MET A 127 -0.13 -16.08 -18.75
N GLY A 128 1.02 -16.66 -19.15
CA GLY A 128 1.33 -16.92 -20.56
C GLY A 128 1.56 -15.66 -21.41
N LEU A 129 1.81 -14.50 -20.78
CA LEU A 129 2.05 -13.23 -21.45
C LEU A 129 3.56 -13.00 -21.59
N GLN A 130 4.10 -13.21 -22.79
CA GLN A 130 5.50 -12.86 -23.09
C GLN A 130 5.62 -11.35 -23.36
N ARG A 131 6.68 -10.72 -22.84
CA ARG A 131 7.09 -9.37 -23.26
C ARG A 131 7.43 -9.43 -24.75
N GLN A 132 6.69 -8.67 -25.57
CA GLN A 132 7.16 -8.29 -26.91
C GLN A 132 8.28 -7.27 -26.81
#